data_AF-A0A2E7W243-F1
#
_entry.id   AF-A0A2E7W243-F1
#
_cell.length_a   1.000
_cell.length_b   1.000
_cell.length_c   1.000
_cell.angle_alpha   90.00
_cell.angle_beta   90.00
_cell.angle_gamma   90.00
#
_symmetry.space_group_name_H-M   'P 1'
#
loop_
_entity.id
_entity.type
_entity.pdbx_description
1 polymer ?
#
loop_
_entity_poly.entity_id
_entity_poly.type
_entity_poly.pdbx_seq_one_letter_code
_entity_poly.pdbx_strand_id
1 'polypeptide(L)'
;MSGWSKITETKIKFLFFPITLFYWGVIFWRNIFYNFNFFVSRKIPTKVISVGNITAGGTGKTPAVIYLSQIFKKRNYKVAVLSRGYGRKTAGTQLVTAGKDKVLDWRNFGDEPTLISQKLEDIPIVVDQNRHRGAMYLIEKFNPDIIIMDDAFQHRSIERDLDLVLLNSQAPISD
;
A
#
# COMPACT_ATOMS: atom_id res chain seq x y z
N MET A 1 2.50 40.52 35.24
CA MET A 1 1.53 39.56 34.65
C MET A 1 1.50 38.31 35.52
N SER A 2 0.28 37.96 35.92
CA SER A 2 -0.12 37.23 37.12
C SER A 2 0.35 35.76 37.19
N GLY A 3 0.93 35.35 38.34
CA GLY A 3 1.27 33.96 38.68
C GLY A 3 0.07 33.00 38.73
N TRP A 4 -1.15 33.51 38.54
CA TRP A 4 -2.37 32.71 38.44
C TRP A 4 -2.48 31.95 37.11
N SER A 5 -1.80 32.37 36.03
CA SER A 5 -1.83 31.64 34.75
C SER A 5 -1.01 30.34 34.76
N LYS A 6 0.08 30.29 35.54
CA LYS A 6 0.93 29.08 35.66
C LYS A 6 0.24 27.95 36.44
N ILE A 7 -0.60 28.28 37.40
CA ILE A 7 -1.31 27.30 38.24
C ILE A 7 -2.49 26.67 37.47
N THR A 8 -3.21 27.46 36.68
CA THR A 8 -4.29 26.97 35.81
C THR A 8 -3.76 26.11 34.66
N GLU A 9 -2.64 26.47 34.04
CA GLU A 9 -1.98 25.61 33.04
C GLU A 9 -1.54 24.25 33.62
N THR A 10 -1.03 24.24 34.85
CA THR A 10 -0.55 23.02 35.50
C THR A 10 -1.69 22.07 35.86
N LYS A 11 -2.82 22.60 36.35
CA LYS A 11 -4.01 21.78 36.67
C LYS A 11 -4.69 21.21 35.43
N ILE A 12 -4.73 21.97 34.33
CA ILE A 12 -5.29 21.50 33.05
C ILE A 12 -4.43 20.38 32.47
N LYS A 13 -3.10 20.51 32.49
CA LYS A 13 -2.18 19.43 32.07
C LYS A 13 -2.37 18.14 32.88
N PHE A 14 -2.63 18.26 34.18
CA PHE A 14 -2.91 17.11 35.05
C PHE A 14 -4.27 16.46 34.75
N LEU A 15 -5.28 17.25 34.37
CA LEU A 15 -6.60 16.75 34.00
C LEU A 15 -6.59 15.97 32.67
N PHE A 16 -5.75 16.38 31.71
CA PHE A 16 -5.60 15.68 30.43
C PHE A 16 -4.57 14.54 30.46
N PHE A 17 -3.77 14.44 31.51
CA PHE A 17 -2.79 13.36 31.72
C PHE A 17 -3.35 11.93 31.58
N PRO A 18 -4.52 11.56 32.14
CA PRO A 18 -5.07 10.22 31.95
C PRO A 18 -5.49 9.95 30.49
N ILE A 19 -5.95 10.97 29.76
CA ILE A 19 -6.36 10.85 28.35
C ILE A 19 -5.14 10.65 27.46
N THR A 20 -4.04 11.36 27.71
CA THR A 20 -2.78 11.15 26.99
C THR A 20 -2.16 9.81 27.31
N LEU A 21 -2.22 9.33 28.56
CA LEU A 21 -1.76 7.99 28.93
C LEU A 21 -2.57 6.90 28.21
N PHE A 22 -3.88 7.07 28.09
CA PHE A 22 -4.76 6.15 27.36
C PHE A 22 -4.45 6.15 25.86
N TYR A 23 -4.33 7.33 25.25
CA TYR A 23 -3.95 7.47 23.83
C TYR A 23 -2.57 6.86 23.56
N TRP A 24 -1.60 7.11 24.44
CA TRP A 24 -0.26 6.52 24.35
C TRP A 24 -0.32 5.00 24.52
N GLY A 25 -1.15 4.49 25.43
CA GLY A 25 -1.42 3.05 25.56
C GLY A 25 -1.99 2.45 24.27
N VAL A 26 -2.99 3.08 23.66
CA VAL A 26 -3.56 2.61 22.37
C VAL A 26 -2.50 2.60 21.27
N ILE A 27 -1.68 3.66 21.15
CA ILE A 27 -0.60 3.72 20.15
C ILE A 27 0.51 2.70 20.47
N PHE A 28 0.87 2.51 21.74
CA PHE A 28 1.87 1.55 22.19
C PHE A 28 1.43 0.12 21.90
N TRP A 29 0.20 -0.25 22.27
CA TRP A 29 -0.37 -1.56 21.94
C TRP A 29 -0.49 -1.74 20.44
N ARG A 30 -0.96 -0.72 19.70
CA ARG A 30 -0.99 -0.74 18.24
C ARG A 30 0.40 -0.99 17.64
N ASN A 31 1.44 -0.32 18.15
CA ASN A 31 2.82 -0.48 17.70
C ASN A 31 3.40 -1.84 18.09
N ILE A 32 3.06 -2.38 19.27
CA ILE A 32 3.39 -3.76 19.67
C ILE A 32 2.75 -4.76 18.72
N PHE A 33 1.46 -4.63 18.40
CA PHE A 33 0.78 -5.49 17.43
C PHE A 33 1.38 -5.37 16.01
N TYR A 34 1.90 -4.20 15.63
CA TYR A 34 2.64 -4.02 14.38
C TYR A 34 4.07 -4.61 14.43
N ASN A 35 4.75 -4.59 15.58
CA ASN A 35 6.12 -5.09 15.75
C ASN A 35 6.19 -6.61 15.98
N PHE A 36 5.15 -7.22 16.56
CA PHE A 36 5.15 -8.65 16.90
C PHE A 36 4.91 -9.60 15.73
N ASN A 37 4.90 -9.13 14.48
CA ASN A 37 4.57 -9.97 13.31
C ASN A 37 3.27 -10.78 13.50
N PHE A 38 2.33 -10.26 14.30
CA PHE A 38 1.16 -11.00 14.77
C PHE A 38 0.13 -11.25 13.67
N PHE A 39 0.25 -10.56 12.53
CA PHE A 39 -0.59 -10.76 11.38
C PHE A 39 -0.03 -11.90 10.53
N VAL A 40 -0.83 -12.97 10.39
CA VAL A 40 -0.57 -14.11 9.51
C VAL A 40 -0.30 -13.59 8.10
N SER A 41 0.97 -13.50 7.71
CA SER A 41 1.36 -13.29 6.32
C SER A 41 1.08 -14.57 5.56
N ARG A 42 0.19 -14.50 4.58
CA ARG A 42 -0.15 -15.66 3.77
C ARG A 42 0.86 -15.79 2.64
N LYS A 43 1.50 -16.94 2.57
CA LYS A 43 2.34 -17.31 1.42
C LYS A 43 1.45 -17.61 0.22
N ILE A 44 1.85 -17.11 -0.94
CA ILE A 44 1.18 -17.41 -2.21
C ILE A 44 2.17 -18.12 -3.15
N PRO A 45 1.68 -18.93 -4.11
CA PRO A 45 2.55 -19.77 -4.94
C PRO A 45 3.35 -19.01 -6.02
N THR A 46 3.15 -17.69 -6.13
CA THR A 46 3.77 -16.82 -7.15
C THR A 46 4.72 -15.82 -6.49
N LYS A 47 5.73 -15.36 -7.22
CA LYS A 47 6.66 -14.34 -6.73
C LYS A 47 5.98 -13.00 -6.53
N VAL A 48 6.22 -12.37 -5.38
CA VAL A 48 5.60 -11.09 -5.01
C VAL A 48 6.64 -10.01 -4.80
N ILE A 49 6.53 -8.93 -5.57
CA ILE A 49 7.34 -7.73 -5.41
C ILE A 49 6.45 -6.61 -4.91
N SER A 50 6.76 -6.03 -3.76
CA SER A 50 6.07 -4.84 -3.26
C SER A 50 6.84 -3.59 -3.61
N VAL A 51 6.11 -2.59 -4.12
CA VAL A 51 6.61 -1.22 -4.28
C VAL A 51 5.87 -0.35 -3.28
N GLY A 52 6.60 0.34 -2.41
CA GLY A 52 6.00 1.26 -1.46
C GLY A 52 6.92 2.40 -1.07
N ASN A 53 6.48 3.21 -0.11
CA ASN A 53 7.21 4.38 0.36
C ASN A 53 7.17 4.50 1.88
N ILE A 54 8.19 5.15 2.44
CA ILE A 54 8.25 5.48 3.86
C ILE A 54 7.67 6.88 4.13
N THR A 55 7.77 7.80 3.17
CA THR A 55 7.35 9.19 3.34
C THR A 55 6.01 9.48 2.65
N ALA A 56 5.14 10.23 3.32
CA ALA A 56 3.88 10.69 2.75
C ALA A 56 4.16 11.76 1.66
N GLY A 57 3.91 11.43 0.40
CA GLY A 57 4.15 12.32 -0.74
C GLY A 57 4.31 11.55 -2.06
N GLY A 58 4.46 12.29 -3.16
CA GLY A 58 4.68 11.75 -4.50
C GLY A 58 6.08 11.15 -4.65
N THR A 59 6.30 9.95 -4.11
CA THR A 59 7.61 9.27 -4.09
C THR A 59 7.92 8.47 -5.35
N GLY A 60 7.17 8.66 -6.44
CA GLY A 60 7.40 7.96 -7.71
C GLY A 60 7.00 6.48 -7.74
N LYS A 61 6.11 6.02 -6.84
CA LYS A 61 5.60 4.63 -6.80
C LYS A 61 5.02 4.18 -8.13
N THR A 62 4.08 4.94 -8.67
CA THR A 62 3.41 4.60 -9.93
C THR A 62 4.40 4.48 -11.12
N PRO A 63 5.32 5.44 -11.35
CA PRO A 63 6.40 5.25 -12.32
C PRO A 63 7.25 4.00 -12.09
N ALA A 64 7.62 3.69 -10.84
CA ALA A 64 8.42 2.51 -10.52
C ALA A 64 7.66 1.20 -10.81
N VAL A 65 6.38 1.11 -10.46
CA VAL A 65 5.53 -0.04 -10.78
C VAL A 65 5.45 -0.24 -12.29
N ILE A 66 5.23 0.82 -13.06
CA ILE A 66 5.18 0.76 -14.53
C ILE A 66 6.51 0.26 -15.09
N TYR A 67 7.63 0.84 -14.63
CA TYR A 67 8.97 0.51 -15.09
C TYR A 67 9.34 -0.96 -14.81
N LEU A 68 9.11 -1.42 -13.58
CA LEU A 68 9.35 -2.82 -13.19
C LEU A 68 8.49 -3.78 -14.01
N SER A 69 7.20 -3.47 -14.18
CA SER A 69 6.28 -4.28 -14.97
C SER A 69 6.76 -4.45 -16.40
N GLN A 70 7.23 -3.36 -17.02
CA GLN A 70 7.79 -3.38 -18.37
C GLN A 70 9.11 -4.15 -18.46
N ILE A 71 10.01 -4.02 -17.48
CA ILE A 71 11.27 -4.77 -17.45
C ILE A 71 11.01 -6.28 -17.40
N PHE A 72 10.16 -6.72 -16.47
CA PHE A 72 9.90 -8.15 -16.32
C PHE A 72 9.15 -8.71 -17.53
N LYS A 73 8.20 -7.96 -18.10
CA LYS A 73 7.56 -8.32 -19.38
C LYS A 73 8.59 -8.46 -20.51
N LYS A 74 9.52 -7.51 -20.66
CA LYS A 74 10.60 -7.57 -21.67
C LYS A 74 11.54 -8.77 -21.49
N ARG A 75 11.64 -9.30 -20.27
CA ARG A 75 12.37 -10.52 -19.93
C ARG A 75 11.51 -11.79 -20.06
N ASN A 76 10.36 -11.70 -20.72
CA ASN A 76 9.40 -12.79 -20.95
C ASN A 76 8.76 -13.40 -19.69
N TYR A 77 8.71 -12.66 -18.59
CA TYR A 77 7.91 -13.06 -17.43
C TYR A 77 6.45 -12.65 -17.62
N LYS A 78 5.52 -13.51 -17.17
CA LYS A 78 4.10 -13.16 -17.01
C LYS A 78 3.93 -12.32 -15.76
N VAL A 79 3.74 -11.02 -15.96
CA VAL A 79 3.60 -10.05 -14.86
C VAL A 79 2.12 -9.75 -14.65
N ALA A 80 1.72 -9.57 -13.39
CA ALA A 80 0.43 -8.98 -13.04
C ALA A 80 0.62 -7.86 -12.01
N VAL A 81 -0.27 -6.88 -12.01
CA VAL A 81 -0.25 -5.77 -11.04
C VAL A 81 -1.45 -5.86 -10.11
N LEU A 82 -1.19 -5.71 -8.80
CA LEU A 82 -2.21 -5.67 -7.76
C LEU A 82 -2.17 -4.33 -7.03
N SER A 83 -3.19 -3.50 -7.20
CA SER A 83 -3.34 -2.22 -6.49
C SER A 83 -4.51 -2.25 -5.49
N ARG A 84 -4.52 -1.30 -4.55
CA ARG A 84 -5.58 -1.17 -3.55
C ARG A 84 -6.85 -0.61 -4.17
N GLY A 85 -6.68 0.25 -5.19
CA GLY A 85 -7.75 1.06 -5.75
C GLY A 85 -8.23 2.12 -4.77
N TYR A 86 -7.33 3.01 -4.33
CA TYR A 86 -7.69 4.09 -3.41
C TYR A 86 -8.77 4.99 -4.03
N GLY A 87 -9.72 5.46 -3.22
CA GLY A 87 -10.79 6.37 -3.65
C GLY A 87 -11.83 5.77 -4.60
N ARG A 88 -11.77 4.47 -4.93
CA ARG A 88 -12.74 3.83 -5.82
C ARG A 88 -14.10 3.61 -5.13
N LYS A 89 -15.17 3.62 -5.93
CA LYS A 89 -16.54 3.35 -5.46
C LYS A 89 -16.86 1.86 -5.30
N THR A 90 -16.17 1.00 -6.03
CA THR A 90 -16.42 -0.44 -6.00
C THR A 90 -15.77 -1.12 -4.81
N ALA A 91 -16.34 -2.25 -4.39
CA ALA A 91 -15.78 -3.12 -3.37
C ALA A 91 -15.41 -4.48 -3.97
N GLY A 92 -14.66 -5.27 -3.20
CA GLY A 92 -14.26 -6.61 -3.63
C GLY A 92 -13.11 -6.61 -4.65
N THR A 93 -12.88 -7.77 -5.24
CA THR A 93 -11.90 -7.93 -6.32
C THR A 93 -12.49 -7.39 -7.62
N GLN A 94 -11.80 -6.43 -8.24
CA GLN A 94 -12.20 -5.94 -9.56
C GLN A 94 -11.03 -6.03 -10.53
N LEU A 95 -11.28 -6.59 -11.70
CA LEU A 95 -10.34 -6.58 -12.80
C LEU A 95 -10.42 -5.21 -13.49
N VAL A 96 -9.33 -4.46 -13.43
CA VAL A 96 -9.22 -3.18 -14.16
C VAL A 96 -9.05 -3.48 -15.64
N THR A 97 -8.07 -4.31 -15.99
CA THR A 97 -7.83 -4.73 -17.37
C THR A 97 -7.19 -6.11 -17.40
N ALA A 98 -7.48 -6.88 -18.45
CA ALA A 98 -6.75 -8.10 -18.78
C ALA A 98 -5.46 -7.82 -19.58
N GLY A 99 -5.11 -6.54 -19.77
CA GLY A 99 -3.95 -6.09 -20.56
C GLY A 99 -4.28 -5.72 -22.01
N LYS A 100 -5.51 -5.96 -22.48
CA LYS A 100 -5.93 -5.69 -23.87
C LYS A 100 -6.52 -4.31 -24.06
N ASP A 101 -7.33 -3.87 -23.09
CA ASP A 101 -8.09 -2.64 -23.17
C ASP A 101 -7.55 -1.59 -22.20
N LYS A 102 -7.49 -0.33 -22.67
CA LYS A 102 -7.20 0.83 -21.82
C LYS A 102 -8.48 1.25 -21.13
N VAL A 103 -8.41 1.41 -19.80
CA VAL A 103 -9.57 1.78 -18.98
C VAL A 103 -9.48 3.23 -18.55
N LEU A 104 -10.62 3.92 -18.59
CA LEU A 104 -10.77 5.33 -18.20
C LEU A 104 -11.65 5.53 -16.95
N ASP A 105 -12.15 4.44 -16.36
CA ASP A 105 -13.09 4.48 -15.25
C ASP A 105 -12.41 4.55 -13.88
N TRP A 106 -11.78 5.68 -13.62
CA TRP A 106 -11.15 5.95 -12.33
C TRP A 106 -12.13 5.93 -11.15
N ARG A 107 -13.42 6.17 -11.38
CA ARG A 107 -14.43 6.16 -10.30
C ARG A 107 -14.61 4.75 -9.76
N ASN A 108 -14.54 3.75 -10.62
CA ASN A 108 -14.73 2.35 -10.22
C ASN A 108 -13.41 1.65 -9.84
N PHE A 109 -12.27 2.08 -10.37
CA PHE A 109 -10.99 1.39 -10.14
C PHE A 109 -9.98 2.18 -9.28
N GLY A 110 -10.16 3.49 -9.14
CA GLY A 110 -9.18 4.41 -8.57
C GLY A 110 -8.35 5.10 -9.65
N ASP A 111 -7.76 6.22 -9.30
CA ASP A 111 -6.90 7.04 -10.17
C ASP A 111 -5.58 6.34 -10.52
N GLU A 112 -4.84 5.84 -9.53
CA GLU A 112 -3.55 5.16 -9.76
C GLU A 112 -3.67 3.91 -10.65
N PRO A 113 -4.60 2.96 -10.40
CA PRO A 113 -4.73 1.75 -11.23
C PRO A 113 -5.17 2.08 -12.65
N THR A 114 -6.01 3.09 -12.81
CA THR A 114 -6.43 3.59 -14.12
C THR A 114 -5.25 4.18 -14.87
N LEU A 115 -4.44 5.00 -14.22
CA LEU A 115 -3.20 5.54 -14.79
C LEU A 115 -2.22 4.44 -15.21
N ILE A 116 -2.01 3.42 -14.36
CA ILE A 116 -1.15 2.27 -14.68
C ILE A 116 -1.71 1.53 -15.90
N SER A 117 -3.04 1.31 -15.96
CA SER A 117 -3.68 0.61 -17.08
C SER A 117 -3.53 1.31 -18.42
N GLN A 118 -3.37 2.65 -18.43
CA GLN A 118 -3.14 3.41 -19.66
C GLN A 118 -1.70 3.28 -20.18
N LYS A 119 -0.76 2.95 -19.29
CA LYS A 119 0.69 2.91 -19.56
C LYS A 119 1.22 1.50 -19.76
N LEU A 120 0.51 0.48 -19.25
CA LEU A 120 0.86 -0.92 -19.41
C LEU A 120 -0.01 -1.57 -20.50
N GLU A 121 0.63 -2.42 -21.30
CA GLU A 121 0.00 -3.21 -22.35
C GLU A 121 0.29 -4.68 -22.08
N ASP A 122 -0.67 -5.57 -22.33
CA ASP A 122 -0.67 -7.02 -22.04
C ASP A 122 -0.29 -7.41 -20.60
N ILE A 123 -0.59 -6.54 -19.63
CA ILE A 123 -0.38 -6.82 -18.21
C ILE A 123 -1.71 -6.73 -17.49
N PRO A 124 -2.22 -7.81 -16.88
CA PRO A 124 -3.44 -7.76 -16.10
C PRO A 124 -3.27 -6.93 -14.84
N ILE A 125 -4.27 -6.12 -14.53
CA ILE A 125 -4.30 -5.24 -13.37
C ILE A 125 -5.56 -5.51 -12.58
N VAL A 126 -5.41 -5.81 -11.29
CA VAL A 126 -6.52 -6.05 -10.36
C VAL A 126 -6.44 -5.07 -9.21
N VAL A 127 -7.61 -4.66 -8.74
CA VAL A 127 -7.76 -3.84 -7.54
C VAL A 127 -8.54 -4.57 -6.46
N ASP A 128 -7.95 -4.66 -5.27
CA ASP A 128 -8.60 -5.24 -4.09
C ASP A 128 -8.00 -4.66 -2.80
N GLN A 129 -8.86 -4.39 -1.83
CA GLN A 129 -8.44 -4.02 -0.47
C GLN A 129 -7.85 -5.21 0.28
N ASN A 130 -8.39 -6.42 0.05
CA ASN A 130 -7.81 -7.67 0.54
C ASN A 130 -6.81 -8.17 -0.50
N ARG A 131 -5.52 -7.94 -0.22
CA ARG A 131 -4.46 -8.28 -1.17
C ARG A 131 -4.43 -9.77 -1.45
N HIS A 132 -4.59 -10.62 -0.44
CA HIS A 132 -4.52 -12.07 -0.63
C HIS A 132 -5.60 -12.54 -1.61
N ARG A 133 -6.84 -12.05 -1.45
CA ARG A 133 -7.94 -12.36 -2.38
C ARG A 133 -7.64 -11.88 -3.80
N GLY A 134 -7.15 -10.65 -3.96
CA GLY A 134 -6.79 -10.11 -5.27
C GLY A 134 -5.62 -10.86 -5.92
N ALA A 135 -4.63 -11.28 -5.14
CA ALA A 135 -3.50 -12.07 -5.61
C ALA A 135 -3.95 -13.48 -6.06
N MET A 136 -4.78 -14.16 -5.27
CA MET A 136 -5.33 -15.47 -5.66
C MET A 136 -6.16 -15.39 -6.94
N TYR A 137 -6.98 -14.35 -7.10
CA TYR A 137 -7.71 -14.10 -8.33
C TYR A 137 -6.78 -13.96 -9.55
N LEU A 138 -5.67 -13.22 -9.41
CA LEU A 138 -4.67 -13.09 -10.46
C LEU A 138 -4.02 -14.44 -10.81
N ILE A 139 -3.70 -15.23 -9.79
CA ILE A 139 -3.09 -16.56 -9.95
C ILE A 139 -4.04 -17.50 -10.69
N GLU A 140 -5.28 -17.60 -10.24
CA GLU A 140 -6.29 -18.48 -10.84
C GLU A 140 -6.60 -18.11 -12.29
N LYS A 141 -6.69 -16.81 -12.61
CA LYS A 141 -7.16 -16.35 -13.92
C LYS A 141 -6.05 -16.14 -14.94
N PHE A 142 -4.86 -15.75 -14.51
CA PHE A 142 -3.77 -15.34 -15.41
C PHE A 142 -2.48 -16.12 -15.22
N ASN A 143 -2.35 -16.89 -14.12
CA ASN A 143 -1.16 -17.67 -13.77
C ASN A 143 0.16 -16.89 -13.99
N PRO A 144 0.35 -15.72 -13.34
CA PRO A 144 1.53 -14.91 -13.51
C PRO A 144 2.74 -15.55 -12.80
N ASP A 145 3.93 -15.29 -13.32
CA ASP A 145 5.20 -15.64 -12.68
C ASP A 145 5.53 -14.64 -11.55
N ILE A 146 5.11 -13.38 -11.73
CA ILE A 146 5.41 -12.27 -10.83
C ILE A 146 4.18 -11.39 -10.62
N ILE A 147 3.85 -11.09 -9.36
CA ILE A 147 2.85 -10.09 -8.98
C ILE A 147 3.56 -8.87 -8.39
N ILE A 148 3.34 -7.71 -9.00
CA ILE A 148 3.84 -6.42 -8.50
C ILE A 148 2.71 -5.74 -7.73
N MET A 149 2.94 -5.46 -6.46
CA MET A 149 1.98 -4.80 -5.59
C MET A 149 2.31 -3.32 -5.43
N ASP A 150 1.33 -2.48 -5.77
CA ASP A 150 1.41 -1.04 -5.55
C ASP A 150 0.92 -0.67 -4.14
N ASP A 151 1.73 0.12 -3.43
CA ASP A 151 1.50 0.62 -2.07
C ASP A 151 1.31 -0.48 -1.01
N ALA A 152 2.15 -1.52 -1.05
CA ALA A 152 2.05 -2.65 -0.12
C ALA A 152 3.02 -2.60 1.07
N PHE A 153 3.85 -1.56 1.21
CA PHE A 153 4.83 -1.48 2.31
C PHE A 153 4.17 -1.49 3.70
N GLN A 154 3.00 -0.86 3.83
CA GLN A 154 2.22 -0.86 5.07
C GLN A 154 1.32 -2.10 5.21
N HIS A 155 1.21 -2.94 4.19
CA HIS A 155 0.25 -4.04 4.12
C HIS A 155 0.95 -5.40 4.19
N ARG A 156 1.13 -5.90 5.41
CA ARG A 156 1.89 -7.14 5.71
C ARG A 156 1.05 -8.45 5.63
N SER A 157 -0.13 -8.41 5.00
CA SER A 157 -1.03 -9.59 4.96
C SER A 157 -0.61 -10.69 3.99
N ILE A 158 0.31 -10.39 3.06
CA ILE A 158 0.94 -11.35 2.14
C ILE A 158 2.45 -11.36 2.39
N GLU A 159 3.06 -12.54 2.31
CA GLU A 159 4.51 -12.70 2.31
C GLU A 159 5.11 -12.20 0.99
N ARG A 160 6.11 -11.33 1.07
CA ARG A 160 6.70 -10.66 -0.10
C ARG A 160 8.12 -11.19 -0.30
N ASP A 161 8.44 -11.61 -1.53
CA ASP A 161 9.79 -12.07 -1.86
C ASP A 161 10.79 -10.90 -1.95
N LEU A 162 10.30 -9.72 -2.36
CA LEU A 162 11.11 -8.52 -2.47
C LEU A 162 10.30 -7.27 -2.11
N ASP A 163 10.89 -6.43 -1.25
CA ASP A 163 10.37 -5.12 -0.88
C ASP A 163 11.23 -4.00 -1.46
N LEU A 164 10.65 -3.25 -2.40
CA LEU A 164 11.24 -2.04 -2.96
C LEU A 164 10.62 -0.82 -2.30
N VAL A 165 11.45 -0.09 -1.56
CA VAL A 165 11.03 1.10 -0.81
C VAL A 165 11.61 2.33 -1.47
N LEU A 166 10.72 3.20 -1.94
CA LEU A 166 11.09 4.45 -2.58
C LEU A 166 11.25 5.55 -1.54
N LEU A 167 12.40 6.21 -1.59
CA LEU A 167 12.75 7.37 -0.79
C LEU A 167 12.72 8.60 -1.69
N ASN A 168 12.00 9.63 -1.26
CA ASN A 168 12.08 10.93 -1.91
C ASN A 168 13.29 11.68 -1.33
N SER A 169 14.21 12.11 -2.20
CA SER A 169 15.38 12.91 -1.83
C SER A 169 15.03 14.21 -1.10
N GLN A 170 13.84 14.77 -1.35
CA GLN A 170 13.38 16.01 -0.71
C GLN A 170 12.64 15.79 0.62
N ALA A 171 12.30 14.55 0.97
CA ALA A 171 11.66 14.26 2.23
C ALA A 171 12.75 14.00 3.29
N PRO A 172 12.71 14.67 4.45
CA PRO A 172 13.70 14.44 5.49
C PRO A 172 13.67 12.96 5.91
N ILE A 173 14.83 12.31 5.91
CA ILE A 173 15.01 11.02 6.56
C ILE A 173 14.95 11.34 8.05
N SER A 174 13.81 11.10 8.70
CA SER A 174 13.73 11.22 10.14
C SER A 174 14.53 10.08 10.75
N ASP A 175 15.68 10.40 11.32
CA ASP A 175 16.50 9.53 12.19
C ASP A 175 15.72 9.09 13.44
#